data_AF-A0A3B8T5C5-F1
#
_entry.id   AF-A0A3B8T5C5-F1
#
_cell.length_a   1.000
_cell.length_b   1.000
_cell.length_c   1.000
_cell.angle_alpha   90.00
_cell.angle_beta   90.00
_cell.angle_gamma   90.00
#
_symmetry.space_group_name_H-M   'P 1'
#
loop_
_entity.id
_entity.type
_entity.pdbx_description
1 polymer ?
#
loop_
_entity_poly.entity_id
_entity_poly.type
_entity_poly.pdbx_seq_one_letter_code
_entity_poly.pdbx_strand_id
1 'polypeptide(L)'
;MANIFAPPLPKLLTESTRPNHISWGNLGGSSSALAIASAAKEDSRPMVVITSDSPSALRLEQEIRFFLRQADSANPACDIEVGLFPDWETLPYDQFSPHQDIVSQRLEILYELTEQRRGIYIM
;
A
#
# COMPACT_ATOMS: atom_id res chain seq x y z
N MET A 1 23.70 -3.00 3.75
CA MET A 1 23.13 -2.69 2.42
C MET A 1 21.70 -3.17 2.46
N ALA A 2 20.71 -2.28 2.32
CA ALA A 2 19.30 -2.68 2.43
C ALA A 2 18.94 -3.58 1.24
N ASN A 3 18.36 -4.75 1.52
CA ASN A 3 17.95 -5.70 0.50
C ASN A 3 16.52 -5.37 0.08
N ILE A 4 16.26 -5.15 -1.21
CA ILE A 4 14.90 -4.88 -1.72
C ILE A 4 13.96 -6.08 -1.55
N PHE A 5 14.51 -7.30 -1.43
CA PHE A 5 13.72 -8.50 -1.19
C PHE A 5 13.36 -8.70 0.29
N ALA A 6 14.08 -8.02 1.20
CA ALA A 6 13.89 -8.08 2.64
C ALA A 6 14.14 -6.69 3.24
N PRO A 7 13.25 -5.72 2.96
CA PRO A 7 13.45 -4.34 3.36
C PRO A 7 13.31 -4.18 4.88
N PRO A 8 14.05 -3.25 5.51
CA PRO A 8 13.93 -3.02 6.95
C PRO A 8 12.54 -2.47 7.30
N LEU A 9 11.87 -3.12 8.26
CA LEU A 9 10.53 -2.80 8.74
C LEU A 9 10.55 -2.00 10.06
N PRO A 10 9.56 -1.14 10.31
CA PRO A 10 9.46 -0.39 11.56
C PRO A 10 9.07 -1.28 12.74
N LYS A 11 9.72 -1.06 13.90
CA LYS A 11 9.41 -1.71 15.17
C LYS A 11 8.12 -1.15 15.77
N LEU A 12 7.47 -1.94 16.62
CA LEU A 12 6.26 -1.52 17.32
C LEU A 12 6.56 -0.38 18.30
N LEU A 13 5.64 0.56 18.44
CA LEU A 13 5.75 1.67 19.40
C LEU A 13 5.80 1.18 20.86
N THR A 14 5.31 -0.03 21.13
CA THR A 14 5.46 -0.71 22.42
C THR A 14 6.93 -0.96 22.78
N GLU A 15 7.82 -1.05 21.79
CA GLU A 15 9.25 -1.30 21.96
C GLU A 15 10.09 -0.01 21.96
N SER A 16 9.51 1.14 21.60
CA SER A 16 10.22 2.43 21.51
C SER A 16 9.24 3.60 21.60
N THR A 17 9.50 4.54 22.52
CA THR A 17 8.74 5.79 22.66
C THR A 17 8.91 6.76 21.47
N ARG A 18 9.87 6.50 20.56
CA ARG A 18 10.13 7.36 19.39
C ARG A 18 9.64 6.70 18.10
N PRO A 19 9.03 7.48 17.17
CA PRO A 19 8.68 6.99 15.85
C PRO A 19 9.94 6.52 15.11
N ASN A 20 9.90 5.31 14.56
CA ASN A 20 11.02 4.74 13.83
C ASN A 20 10.93 5.15 12.36
N HIS A 21 11.78 6.09 11.93
CA HIS A 21 11.85 6.52 10.54
C HIS A 21 12.94 5.74 9.80
N ILE A 22 12.53 5.02 8.76
CA ILE A 22 13.41 4.21 7.92
C ILE A 22 13.34 4.78 6.50
N SER A 23 14.49 5.02 5.88
CA SER A 23 14.58 5.46 4.49
C SER A 23 15.12 4.32 3.63
N TRP A 24 14.36 3.94 2.59
CA TRP A 24 14.83 3.05 1.54
C TRP A 24 15.38 3.89 0.38
N GLY A 25 16.65 3.69 0.05
CA GLY A 25 17.34 4.42 -1.03
C GLY A 25 17.72 3.50 -2.20
N ASN A 26 18.21 4.12 -3.28
CA ASN A 26 18.67 3.41 -4.48
C ASN A 26 17.58 2.53 -5.15
N LEU A 27 16.33 3.02 -5.12
CA LEU A 27 15.19 2.36 -5.74
C LEU A 27 14.98 2.93 -7.16
N GLY A 28 15.52 2.25 -8.17
CA GLY A 28 15.30 2.58 -9.58
C GLY A 28 14.12 1.81 -10.19
N GLY A 29 13.36 2.44 -11.08
CA GLY A 29 12.23 1.80 -11.77
C GLY A 29 11.18 1.26 -10.79
N SER A 30 10.69 0.04 -11.04
CA SER A 30 9.65 -0.61 -10.22
C SER A 30 10.19 -1.32 -8.96
N SER A 31 11.41 -0.98 -8.51
CA SER A 31 12.00 -1.58 -7.31
C SER A 31 11.31 -1.14 -6.02
N SER A 32 10.68 0.03 -5.99
CA SER A 32 9.83 0.47 -4.87
C SER A 32 8.63 -0.46 -4.70
N ALA A 33 7.93 -0.79 -5.79
CA ALA A 33 6.82 -1.74 -5.77
C ALA A 33 7.26 -3.13 -5.28
N LEU A 34 8.42 -3.61 -5.73
CA LEU A 34 8.98 -4.88 -5.27
C LEU A 34 9.31 -4.84 -3.77
N ALA A 35 9.94 -3.76 -3.29
CA ALA A 35 10.25 -3.61 -1.88
C ALA A 35 8.98 -3.59 -1.02
N ILE A 36 7.95 -2.85 -1.43
CA ILE A 36 6.66 -2.81 -0.73
C ILE A 36 6.01 -4.21 -0.72
N ALA A 37 5.99 -4.91 -1.86
CA ALA A 37 5.44 -6.27 -1.94
C ALA A 37 6.22 -7.27 -1.06
N SER A 38 7.54 -7.13 -0.96
CA SER A 38 8.37 -7.93 -0.05
C SER A 38 8.10 -7.59 1.42
N ALA A 39 7.98 -6.30 1.75
CA ALA A 39 7.63 -5.86 3.09
C ALA A 39 6.29 -6.48 3.56
N ALA A 40 5.25 -6.44 2.72
CA ALA A 40 3.93 -6.99 3.02
C ALA A 40 3.91 -8.53 3.15
N LYS A 41 4.92 -9.23 2.62
CA LYS A 41 5.08 -10.67 2.83
C LYS A 41 5.69 -10.97 4.19
N GLU A 42 6.65 -10.16 4.63
CA GLU A 42 7.34 -10.34 5.91
C GLU A 42 6.52 -9.85 7.10
N ASP A 43 5.66 -8.84 6.90
CA ASP A 43 4.81 -8.25 7.93
C ASP A 43 3.32 -8.55 7.67
N SER A 44 2.60 -8.99 8.70
CA SER A 44 1.16 -9.25 8.61
C SER A 44 0.30 -8.04 8.93
N ARG A 45 0.90 -6.90 9.29
CA ARG A 45 0.18 -5.66 9.59
C ARG A 45 -0.33 -4.97 8.30
N PRO A 46 -1.44 -4.20 8.37
CA PRO A 46 -1.85 -3.33 7.28
C PRO A 46 -0.76 -2.31 6.95
N MET A 47 -0.53 -2.09 5.66
CA MET A 47 0.41 -1.08 5.16
C MET A 47 -0.35 0.01 4.43
N VAL A 48 -0.10 1.26 4.80
CA VAL A 48 -0.60 2.43 4.07
C VAL A 48 0.56 3.03 3.28
N VAL A 49 0.39 3.13 1.97
CA VAL A 49 1.37 3.69 1.05
C VAL A 49 0.83 5.00 0.51
N ILE A 50 1.49 6.11 0.85
CA ILE A 50 1.10 7.44 0.38
C ILE A 50 1.95 7.78 -0.83
N THR A 51 1.29 8.16 -1.92
CA THR A 51 1.91 8.58 -3.17
C THR A 51 1.72 10.08 -3.39
N SER A 52 2.42 10.63 -4.39
CA SER A 52 2.37 12.06 -4.69
C SER A 52 1.08 12.49 -5.38
N ASP A 53 0.44 11.57 -6.10
CA ASP A 53 -0.68 11.84 -7.00
C ASP A 53 -1.37 10.53 -7.44
N SER A 54 -2.61 10.63 -7.89
CA SER A 54 -3.44 9.50 -8.30
C SER A 54 -2.83 8.66 -9.44
N PRO A 55 -2.21 9.24 -10.50
CA PRO A 55 -1.49 8.47 -11.52
C PRO A 55 -0.36 7.61 -10.94
N SER A 56 0.42 8.16 -10.01
CA SER A 56 1.48 7.43 -9.31
C SER A 56 0.92 6.30 -8.45
N ALA A 57 -0.21 6.52 -7.76
CA ALA A 57 -0.93 5.50 -7.00
C ALA A 57 -1.36 4.31 -7.88
N LEU A 58 -2.03 4.60 -9.00
CA LEU A 58 -2.52 3.60 -9.96
C LEU A 58 -1.37 2.78 -10.56
N ARG A 59 -0.28 3.45 -10.94
CA ARG A 59 0.91 2.77 -11.45
C ARG A 59 1.49 1.83 -10.39
N LEU A 60 1.65 2.33 -9.16
CA LEU A 60 2.24 1.56 -8.08
C LEU A 60 1.38 0.34 -7.70
N GLU A 61 0.06 0.50 -7.70
CA GLU A 61 -0.90 -0.58 -7.50
C GLU A 61 -0.69 -1.73 -8.50
N GLN A 62 -0.60 -1.41 -9.79
CA GLN A 62 -0.38 -2.39 -10.86
C GLN A 62 0.97 -3.10 -10.71
N GLU A 63 2.04 -2.35 -10.41
CA GLU A 63 3.37 -2.90 -10.20
C GLU A 63 3.41 -3.85 -8.99
N ILE A 64 2.77 -3.47 -7.86
CA ILE A 64 2.68 -4.30 -6.66
C ILE A 64 1.91 -5.59 -6.94
N ARG A 65 0.72 -5.50 -7.57
CA ARG A 65 -0.09 -6.68 -7.94
C ARG A 65 0.70 -7.65 -8.82
N PHE A 66 1.51 -7.14 -9.74
CA PHE A 66 2.38 -7.96 -10.57
C PHE A 66 3.42 -8.76 -9.77
N PHE A 67 4.08 -8.13 -8.78
CA PHE A 67 5.07 -8.80 -7.93
C PHE A 67 4.47 -9.74 -6.87
N LEU A 68 3.24 -9.50 -6.43
CA LEU A 68 2.51 -10.43 -5.57
C LEU A 68 2.18 -11.72 -6.35
N ARG A 69 1.53 -11.59 -7.52
CA ARG A 69 1.16 -12.73 -8.38
C ARG A 69 2.33 -13.63 -8.76
N GLN A 70 3.51 -13.06 -9.05
CA GLN A 70 4.69 -13.85 -9.40
C GLN A 70 5.23 -14.71 -8.24
N ALA A 71 5.09 -14.23 -7.01
CA ALA A 71 5.63 -14.95 -5.85
C ALA A 71 4.70 -16.06 -5.36
N ASP A 72 3.39 -15.94 -5.62
CA ASP A 72 2.39 -16.91 -5.20
C ASP A 72 2.53 -18.27 -5.91
N SER A 73 3.26 -18.34 -7.03
CA SER A 73 3.63 -19.62 -7.66
C SER A 73 4.47 -20.52 -6.75
N ALA A 74 5.09 -19.99 -5.69
CA ALA A 74 5.87 -20.74 -4.71
C ALA A 74 5.16 -20.91 -3.35
N ASN A 75 4.14 -20.09 -3.04
CA ASN A 75 3.39 -20.17 -1.78
C ASN A 75 1.95 -19.61 -1.95
N PRO A 76 0.96 -20.44 -2.31
CA PRO A 76 -0.41 -20.00 -2.63
C PRO A 76 -1.23 -19.55 -1.40
N ALA A 77 -0.62 -19.41 -0.22
CA ALA A 77 -1.30 -19.09 1.04
C ALA A 77 -1.17 -17.62 1.48
N CYS A 78 -0.47 -16.76 0.75
CA CYS A 78 -0.37 -15.33 1.06
C CYS A 78 -1.38 -14.51 0.26
N ASP A 79 -2.64 -14.53 0.69
CA ASP A 79 -3.64 -13.60 0.18
C ASP A 79 -3.36 -12.20 0.76
N ILE A 80 -2.57 -11.40 0.04
CA ILE A 80 -2.28 -10.01 0.38
C ILE A 80 -3.17 -9.15 -0.50
N GLU A 81 -4.17 -8.54 0.12
CA GLU A 81 -5.08 -7.65 -0.55
C GLU A 81 -4.38 -6.33 -0.91
N VAL A 82 -4.67 -5.80 -2.09
CA VAL A 82 -4.19 -4.48 -2.53
C VAL A 82 -5.40 -3.61 -2.81
N GLY A 83 -5.56 -2.53 -2.06
CA GLY A 83 -6.65 -1.57 -2.19
C GLY A 83 -6.12 -0.21 -2.61
N LEU A 84 -6.81 0.45 -3.54
CA LEU A 84 -6.52 1.81 -3.97
C LEU A 84 -7.60 2.75 -3.43
N PHE A 85 -7.23 3.70 -2.59
CA PHE A 85 -8.13 4.71 -2.06
C PHE A 85 -8.34 5.81 -3.11
N PRO A 86 -9.50 5.88 -3.79
CA PRO A 86 -9.66 6.78 -4.91
C PRO A 86 -9.83 8.22 -4.43
N ASP A 87 -9.34 9.16 -5.25
CA ASP A 87 -9.68 10.57 -5.10
C ASP A 87 -11.18 10.79 -5.39
N TRP A 88 -11.72 11.93 -4.96
CA TRP A 88 -13.13 12.27 -5.16
C TRP A 88 -13.49 12.49 -6.64
N GLU A 89 -12.47 12.68 -7.50
CA GLU A 89 -12.61 13.07 -8.91
C GLU A 89 -13.41 14.39 -9.10
N THR A 90 -13.55 15.17 -8.04
CA THR A 90 -14.15 16.50 -8.05
C THR A 90 -13.19 17.50 -7.44
N LEU A 91 -13.31 18.76 -7.87
CA LEU A 91 -12.49 19.82 -7.29
C LEU A 91 -13.00 20.22 -5.89
N PRO A 92 -12.15 20.81 -5.04
CA PRO A 92 -12.63 21.45 -3.83
C PRO A 92 -13.71 22.49 -4.16
N TYR A 93 -14.87 22.40 -3.49
CA TYR A 93 -16.05 23.25 -3.72
C TYR A 93 -16.71 23.09 -5.10
N ASP A 94 -16.53 21.93 -5.74
CA ASP A 94 -17.30 21.58 -6.92
C ASP A 94 -18.81 21.49 -6.63
N GLN A 95 -19.64 21.80 -7.61
CA GLN A 95 -21.10 21.70 -7.51
C GLN A 95 -21.59 20.26 -7.69
N PHE A 96 -20.75 19.40 -8.25
CA PHE A 96 -21.06 17.98 -8.45
C PHE A 96 -20.63 17.15 -7.24
N SER A 97 -21.50 16.23 -6.85
CA SER A 97 -21.13 15.16 -5.91
C SER A 97 -20.24 14.12 -6.61
N PRO A 98 -19.30 13.48 -5.89
CA PRO A 98 -18.57 12.35 -6.42
C PRO A 98 -19.50 11.23 -6.89
N HIS A 99 -19.02 10.42 -7.83
CA HIS A 99 -19.77 9.24 -8.27
C HIS A 99 -19.98 8.27 -7.10
N GLN A 100 -21.12 7.58 -7.07
CA GLN A 100 -21.48 6.67 -5.97
C GLN A 100 -20.48 5.52 -5.81
N ASP A 101 -19.89 5.07 -6.93
CA ASP A 101 -18.87 4.02 -6.91
C ASP A 101 -17.60 4.46 -6.17
N ILE A 102 -17.17 5.72 -6.36
CA ILE A 102 -16.02 6.30 -5.66
C ILE A 102 -16.30 6.37 -4.16
N VAL A 103 -17.49 6.86 -3.77
CA VAL A 103 -17.88 6.93 -2.36
C VAL A 103 -17.90 5.53 -1.74
N SER A 104 -18.44 4.55 -2.46
CA SER A 104 -18.56 3.17 -1.98
C SER A 104 -17.19 2.52 -1.79
N GLN A 105 -16.28 2.66 -2.77
CA GLN A 105 -14.92 2.12 -2.70
C GLN A 105 -14.11 2.77 -1.57
N ARG A 106 -14.28 4.08 -1.33
CA ARG A 106 -13.64 4.76 -0.19
C ARG A 106 -14.12 4.21 1.15
N LEU A 107 -15.43 3.99 1.29
CA LEU A 107 -16.00 3.43 2.51
C LEU A 107 -15.52 2.00 2.77
N GLU A 108 -15.43 1.18 1.73
CA GLU A 108 -14.87 -0.18 1.79
C GLU A 108 -13.44 -0.16 2.32
N ILE A 109 -12.54 0.63 1.71
CA ILE A 109 -11.14 0.71 2.13
C ILE A 109 -10.98 1.26 3.55
N LEU A 110 -11.73 2.29 3.91
CA LEU A 110 -11.69 2.83 5.27
C LEU A 110 -12.18 1.80 6.29
N TYR A 111 -13.21 1.01 5.95
CA TYR A 111 -13.69 -0.06 6.81
C TYR A 111 -12.65 -1.17 6.98
N GLU A 112 -12.01 -1.62 5.90
CA GLU A 112 -10.95 -2.64 5.98
C GLU A 112 -9.74 -2.18 6.81
N LEU A 113 -9.37 -0.90 6.67
CA LEU A 113 -8.33 -0.29 7.49
C LEU A 113 -8.71 -0.27 8.98
N THR A 114 -9.97 0.01 9.32
CA THR A 114 -10.44 -0.03 10.71
C THR A 114 -10.41 -1.45 11.31
N GLU A 115 -10.64 -2.47 10.48
CA GLU A 115 -10.58 -3.88 10.87
C GLU A 115 -9.13 -4.42 10.93
N GLN A 116 -8.13 -3.58 10.65
CA GLN A 116 -6.70 -3.94 10.59
C GLN A 116 -6.42 -5.14 9.69
N ARG A 117 -7.17 -5.27 8.59
CA ARG A 117 -6.97 -6.36 7.64
C ARG A 117 -5.56 -6.29 7.04
N ARG A 118 -4.92 -7.45 6.92
CA ARG A 118 -3.62 -7.57 6.27
C ARG A 118 -3.77 -7.18 4.79
N GLY A 119 -3.10 -6.11 4.38
CA GLY A 119 -3.17 -5.63 3.01
C GLY A 119 -2.29 -4.42 2.78
N ILE A 120 -2.21 -4.02 1.52
CA ILE A 120 -1.51 -2.82 1.06
C ILE A 120 -2.58 -1.83 0.57
N TYR A 121 -2.69 -0.70 1.23
CA TYR A 121 -3.65 0.36 0.91
C TYR A 121 -2.91 1.57 0.36
N ILE A 122 -3.16 1.92 -0.90
CA ILE A 122 -2.46 2.98 -1.62
C ILE A 122 -3.33 4.23 -1.66
N MET A 123 -2.74 5.37 -1.29
CA MET A 123 -3.39 6.68 -1.19
C MET A 123 -2.64 7.75 -1.99
#